data_AF-A0A4E0RFJ5-F1
#
_entry.id   AF-A0A4E0RFJ5-F1
#
_cell.length_a   1.000
_cell.length_b   1.000
_cell.length_c   1.000
_cell.angle_alpha   90.00
_cell.angle_beta   90.00
_cell.angle_gamma   90.00
#
_symmetry.space_group_name_H-M   'P 1'
#
loop_
_entity.id
_entity.type
_entity.pdbx_description
1 polymer ?
#
loop_
_entity_poly.entity_id
_entity_poly.type
_entity_poly.pdbx_seq_one_letter_code
_entity_poly.pdbx_strand_id
1 'polypeptide(L)'
;MSTFRDSCASVWSYRKVYTLMLVLYNQSEDEPVPRLKHEADAHLNGGGYCALTTSHSWLLLGLKQRGFGRGRWNGFGGKVQSDDKSPKHAALRELQEESGLDVPIDDVDEVGRLWFTFAGKEECMEVHLFMCRNWKPTGTDDSAWPCNTEEMHPRWFPVGQMHPDNDRQSGLDLSAIPFKHMWPDDRIWFHRVLNNDRILGWVHCAPLSSTDPVQSGLIGDSMKETNGLTIDPFEIPAYQLQCFPPDSEKVKILTNDCV
;
A
#
# COMPACT_ATOMS: atom_id res chain seq x y z
N MET A 1 -0.79 28.93 16.47
CA MET A 1 -0.12 27.63 16.23
C MET A 1 -0.18 27.37 14.74
N SER A 2 0.96 27.51 14.05
CA SER A 2 1.09 27.15 12.64
C SER A 2 0.73 25.67 12.48
N THR A 3 -0.25 25.35 11.65
CA THR A 3 -0.58 23.94 11.38
C THR A 3 0.50 23.33 10.49
N PHE A 4 0.67 22.01 10.50
CA PHE A 4 1.61 21.28 9.62
C PHE A 4 1.42 21.63 8.13
N ARG A 5 0.18 21.99 7.74
CA ARG A 5 -0.17 22.53 6.42
C ARG A 5 0.53 23.85 6.12
N ASP A 6 0.57 24.78 7.07
CA ASP A 6 1.18 26.11 6.85
C ASP A 6 2.71 26.03 6.69
N SER A 7 3.35 24.96 7.18
CA SER A 7 4.78 24.73 6.99
C SER A 7 5.15 23.89 5.76
N CYS A 8 4.22 23.13 5.18
CA CYS A 8 4.50 22.26 4.02
C CYS A 8 3.75 22.68 2.75
N ALA A 9 2.48 23.08 2.83
CA ALA A 9 1.67 23.39 1.66
C ALA A 9 2.10 24.68 0.94
N SER A 10 2.73 25.63 1.64
CA SER A 10 3.25 26.87 1.05
C SER A 10 4.69 26.75 0.51
N VAL A 11 5.37 25.62 0.72
CA VAL A 11 6.79 25.47 0.39
C VAL A 11 7.01 24.82 -0.98
N TRP A 12 6.04 24.05 -1.49
CA TRP A 12 6.21 23.27 -2.71
C TRP A 12 5.39 23.84 -3.87
N SER A 13 6.01 24.75 -4.64
CA SER A 13 5.40 25.35 -5.83
C SER A 13 5.09 24.33 -6.95
N TYR A 14 5.73 23.16 -6.93
CA TYR A 14 5.57 22.10 -7.92
C TYR A 14 5.11 20.80 -7.26
N ARG A 15 3.79 20.67 -7.12
CA ARG A 15 3.13 19.55 -6.43
C ARG A 15 2.29 18.73 -7.40
N LYS A 16 2.47 17.41 -7.38
CA LYS A 16 1.61 16.46 -8.10
C LYS A 16 0.89 15.56 -7.11
N VAL A 17 -0.38 15.29 -7.39
CA VAL A 17 -1.25 14.48 -6.54
C VAL A 17 -1.29 13.04 -7.06
N TYR A 18 -1.13 12.11 -6.14
CA TYR A 18 -1.10 10.68 -6.36
C TYR A 18 -2.01 9.98 -5.34
N THR A 19 -2.28 8.71 -5.57
CA THR A 19 -3.07 7.87 -4.70
C THR A 19 -2.33 6.58 -4.39
N LEU A 20 -2.67 5.97 -3.25
CA LEU A 20 -2.27 4.62 -2.91
C LEU A 20 -3.41 3.94 -2.16
N MET A 21 -3.84 2.78 -2.63
CA MET A 21 -4.93 1.97 -2.11
C MET A 21 -4.37 0.70 -1.46
N LEU A 22 -4.78 0.46 -0.22
CA LEU A 22 -4.56 -0.80 0.48
C LEU A 22 -5.89 -1.57 0.54
N VAL A 23 -5.86 -2.84 0.14
CA VAL A 23 -7.05 -3.70 0.12
C VAL A 23 -6.86 -4.88 1.06
N LEU A 24 -7.77 -5.00 2.02
CA LEU A 24 -7.77 -6.05 3.03
C LEU A 24 -8.94 -7.01 2.81
N TYR A 25 -8.64 -8.30 2.90
CA TYR A 25 -9.62 -9.38 2.92
C TYR A 25 -9.58 -10.04 4.31
N ASN A 26 -10.64 -9.87 5.10
CA ASN A 26 -10.77 -10.52 6.40
C ASN A 26 -11.51 -11.83 6.22
N GLN A 27 -10.76 -12.91 6.07
CA GLN A 27 -11.30 -14.24 5.85
C GLN A 27 -11.92 -14.82 7.13
N SER A 28 -13.20 -15.17 7.09
CA SER A 28 -13.84 -16.04 8.09
C SER A 28 -13.68 -17.53 7.76
N GLU A 29 -14.00 -18.42 8.70
CA GLU A 29 -13.81 -19.87 8.55
C GLU A 29 -14.50 -20.46 7.29
N ASP A 30 -15.70 -19.97 6.95
CA ASP A 30 -16.49 -20.45 5.82
C ASP A 30 -16.14 -19.77 4.48
N GLU A 31 -15.21 -18.82 4.49
CA GLU A 31 -14.86 -18.03 3.31
C GLU A 31 -13.65 -18.61 2.54
N PRO A 32 -13.64 -18.48 1.21
CA PRO A 32 -12.58 -19.02 0.38
C PRO A 32 -11.21 -18.43 0.75
N VAL A 33 -10.18 -19.25 0.62
CA VAL A 33 -8.78 -18.81 0.72
C VAL A 33 -8.51 -17.76 -0.36
N PRO A 34 -7.73 -16.71 -0.06
CA PRO A 34 -7.38 -15.71 -1.06
C PRO A 34 -6.71 -16.33 -2.28
N ARG A 35 -7.13 -15.89 -3.47
CA ARG A 35 -6.63 -16.37 -4.77
C ARG A 35 -6.45 -15.22 -5.77
N LEU A 36 -5.83 -15.51 -6.90
CA LEU A 36 -5.79 -14.65 -8.07
C LEU A 36 -6.68 -15.21 -9.18
N LYS A 37 -7.19 -14.33 -10.02
CA LYS A 37 -7.93 -14.71 -11.22
C LYS A 37 -7.03 -15.48 -12.18
N HIS A 38 -7.50 -16.66 -12.60
CA HIS A 38 -6.85 -17.52 -13.59
C HIS A 38 -5.41 -17.96 -13.25
N GLU A 39 -5.07 -18.15 -11.98
CA GLU A 39 -3.96 -19.05 -11.63
C GLU A 39 -4.39 -20.50 -11.91
N ALA A 40 -4.37 -20.89 -13.18
CA ALA A 40 -4.27 -22.29 -13.55
C ALA A 40 -2.86 -22.77 -13.14
N ASP A 41 -2.79 -23.66 -12.16
CA ASP A 41 -1.59 -24.45 -11.82
C ASP A 41 -0.39 -23.72 -11.19
N ALA A 42 -0.58 -22.64 -10.45
CA ALA A 42 0.34 -22.33 -9.36
C ALA A 42 -0.03 -23.23 -8.17
N HIS A 43 0.51 -24.45 -8.13
CA HIS A 43 0.68 -25.11 -6.84
C HIS A 43 1.30 -24.07 -5.91
N LEU A 44 0.55 -23.65 -4.89
CA LEU A 44 1.11 -23.02 -3.71
C LEU A 44 2.24 -23.96 -3.27
N ASN A 45 3.46 -23.65 -3.68
CA ASN A 45 4.64 -24.40 -3.29
C ASN A 45 4.77 -24.23 -1.78
N GLY A 46 4.18 -25.19 -1.06
CA GLY A 46 4.60 -25.68 0.24
C GLY A 46 5.10 -24.65 1.23
N GLY A 47 4.33 -23.61 1.49
CA GLY A 47 4.39 -22.87 2.75
C GLY A 47 3.09 -23.14 3.48
N GLY A 48 3.07 -24.13 4.36
CA GLY A 48 1.85 -24.63 5.00
C GLY A 48 1.16 -23.58 5.85
N TYR A 49 0.23 -22.84 5.26
CA TYR A 49 -0.88 -22.24 6.02
C TYR A 49 -1.92 -23.36 6.17
N CYS A 50 -1.60 -24.29 7.07
CA CYS A 50 -2.52 -25.30 7.57
C CYS A 50 -3.83 -24.60 7.95
N ALA A 51 -4.98 -25.18 7.59
CA ALA A 51 -6.32 -24.67 7.88
C ALA A 51 -6.35 -23.96 9.24
N LEU A 52 -6.23 -22.63 9.22
CA LEU A 52 -6.19 -21.82 10.42
C LEU A 52 -7.63 -21.80 10.94
N THR A 53 -7.85 -22.40 12.10
CA THR A 53 -9.15 -22.48 12.79
C THR A 53 -9.54 -21.12 13.40
N THR A 54 -9.10 -20.02 12.81
CA THR A 54 -9.26 -18.65 13.28
C THR A 54 -9.29 -17.71 12.09
N SER A 55 -10.20 -16.73 12.10
CA SER A 55 -10.27 -15.68 11.08
C SER A 55 -8.92 -15.00 10.86
N HIS A 56 -8.56 -14.74 9.60
CA HIS A 56 -7.27 -14.14 9.23
C HIS A 56 -7.46 -12.96 8.30
N SER A 57 -6.66 -11.92 8.47
CA SER A 57 -6.65 -10.74 7.60
C SER A 57 -5.51 -10.87 6.59
N TRP A 58 -5.81 -10.58 5.33
CA TRP A 58 -4.88 -10.63 4.21
C TRP A 58 -4.78 -9.27 3.55
N LEU A 59 -3.57 -8.83 3.26
CA LEU A 59 -3.30 -7.60 2.52
C LEU A 59 -2.92 -7.92 1.08
N LEU A 60 -3.57 -7.28 0.12
CA LEU A 60 -3.18 -7.35 -1.28
C LEU A 60 -2.06 -6.34 -1.57
N LEU A 61 -0.94 -6.82 -2.09
CA LEU A 61 0.13 -5.99 -2.66
C LEU A 61 0.35 -6.40 -4.10
N GLY A 62 0.82 -5.48 -4.95
CA GLY A 62 1.30 -5.81 -6.29
C GLY A 62 2.79 -5.60 -6.43
N LEU A 63 3.46 -6.55 -7.08
CA LEU A 63 4.83 -6.38 -7.52
C LEU A 63 4.83 -5.56 -8.82
N LYS A 64 5.39 -4.36 -8.76
CA LYS A 64 5.36 -3.42 -9.90
C LYS A 64 6.31 -3.87 -11.01
N GLN A 65 5.76 -4.15 -12.19
CA GLN A 65 6.48 -4.68 -13.35
C GLN A 65 7.14 -3.59 -14.21
N ARG A 66 6.57 -2.38 -14.23
CA ARG A 66 7.09 -1.25 -15.01
C ARG A 66 6.90 0.11 -14.33
N GLY A 67 7.57 1.14 -14.87
CA GLY A 67 7.48 2.51 -14.37
C GLY A 67 8.28 2.78 -13.09
N PHE A 68 7.96 3.88 -12.41
CA PHE A 68 8.63 4.30 -11.18
C PHE A 68 8.31 3.35 -10.03
N GLY A 69 9.34 2.84 -9.34
CA GLY A 69 9.19 1.84 -8.29
C GLY A 69 9.14 0.39 -8.79
N ARG A 70 9.50 0.14 -10.06
CA ARG A 70 9.62 -1.21 -10.61
C ARG A 70 10.46 -2.13 -9.70
N GLY A 71 10.00 -3.37 -9.57
CA GLY A 71 10.61 -4.39 -8.73
C GLY A 71 10.20 -4.32 -7.26
N ARG A 72 9.43 -3.30 -6.86
CA ARG A 72 8.93 -3.17 -5.49
C ARG A 72 7.51 -3.68 -5.35
N TRP A 73 7.23 -4.29 -4.20
CA TRP A 73 5.87 -4.55 -3.73
C TRP A 73 5.26 -3.24 -3.21
N ASN A 74 4.02 -2.97 -3.58
CA ASN A 74 3.30 -1.78 -3.11
C ASN A 74 1.78 -2.01 -3.06
N GLY A 75 1.05 -1.09 -2.44
CA GLY A 75 -0.38 -0.92 -2.74
C GLY A 75 -0.62 -0.44 -4.17
N PHE A 76 -1.88 -0.28 -4.54
CA PHE A 76 -2.29 0.06 -5.91
C PHE A 76 -2.57 1.54 -6.04
N GLY A 77 -2.12 2.18 -7.11
CA GLY A 77 -2.34 3.61 -7.24
C GLY A 77 -1.42 4.31 -8.22
N GLY A 78 -1.80 5.54 -8.51
CA GLY A 78 -1.15 6.34 -9.52
C GLY A 78 -1.50 7.81 -9.41
N LYS A 79 -1.19 8.53 -10.48
CA LYS A 79 -1.36 9.99 -10.52
C LYS A 79 -2.85 10.31 -10.68
N VAL A 80 -3.33 11.29 -9.91
CA VAL A 80 -4.67 11.84 -10.14
C VAL A 80 -4.69 12.59 -11.48
N GLN A 81 -5.65 12.23 -12.34
CA GLN A 81 -5.85 12.82 -13.65
C GLN A 81 -6.87 13.97 -13.59
N SER A 82 -6.93 14.79 -14.64
CA SER A 82 -7.80 15.97 -14.67
C SER A 82 -9.29 15.64 -14.78
N ASP A 83 -9.62 14.45 -15.28
CA ASP A 83 -10.96 13.90 -15.45
C ASP A 83 -11.41 13.01 -14.28
N ASP A 84 -10.51 12.69 -13.34
CA ASP A 84 -10.87 12.05 -12.09
C ASP A 84 -11.74 13.01 -11.25
N LYS A 85 -12.94 12.57 -10.85
CA LYS A 85 -13.88 13.38 -10.05
C LYS A 85 -13.32 13.77 -8.67
N SER A 86 -12.43 12.94 -8.12
CA SER A 86 -11.73 13.19 -6.87
C SER A 86 -10.52 12.24 -6.75
N PRO A 87 -9.58 12.48 -5.81
CA PRO A 87 -8.52 11.53 -5.51
C PRO A 87 -9.03 10.12 -5.16
N LYS A 88 -10.19 10.01 -4.48
CA LYS A 88 -10.79 8.69 -4.19
C LYS A 88 -11.24 7.98 -5.47
N HIS A 89 -11.78 8.70 -6.46
CA HIS A 89 -12.13 8.11 -7.76
C HIS A 89 -10.88 7.67 -8.53
N ALA A 90 -9.79 8.45 -8.47
CA ALA A 90 -8.52 8.06 -9.05
C ALA A 90 -7.99 6.77 -8.42
N ALA A 91 -8.05 6.64 -7.09
CA ALA A 91 -7.61 5.43 -6.39
C ALA A 91 -8.39 4.17 -6.81
N LEU A 92 -9.71 4.29 -7.02
CA LEU A 92 -10.54 3.20 -7.53
C LEU A 92 -10.23 2.83 -8.98
N ARG A 93 -10.03 3.83 -9.85
CA ARG A 93 -9.62 3.62 -11.24
C ARG A 93 -8.28 2.90 -11.32
N GLU A 94 -7.27 3.37 -10.60
CA GLU A 94 -5.93 2.77 -10.58
C GLU A 94 -5.97 1.34 -9.99
N LEU A 95 -6.77 1.10 -8.94
CA LEU A 95 -6.97 -0.26 -8.41
C LEU A 95 -7.53 -1.20 -9.49
N GLN A 96 -8.53 -0.74 -10.24
CA GLN A 96 -9.13 -1.52 -11.33
C GLN A 96 -8.13 -1.76 -12.47
N GLU A 97 -7.38 -0.72 -12.88
CA GLU A 97 -6.38 -0.81 -13.95
C GLU A 97 -5.20 -1.72 -13.58
N GLU A 98 -4.75 -1.70 -12.32
CA GLU A 98 -3.56 -2.43 -11.87
C GLU A 98 -3.87 -3.83 -11.34
N SER A 99 -5.12 -4.14 -10.94
CA SER A 99 -5.48 -5.43 -10.35
C SER A 99 -6.79 -6.05 -10.84
N GLY A 100 -7.62 -5.32 -11.59
CA GLY A 100 -8.95 -5.77 -12.00
C GLY A 100 -9.99 -5.84 -10.87
N LEU A 101 -9.70 -5.24 -9.70
CA LEU A 101 -10.64 -5.17 -8.58
C LEU A 101 -11.53 -3.92 -8.61
N ASP A 102 -12.83 -4.16 -8.65
CA ASP A 102 -13.85 -3.15 -8.41
C ASP A 102 -14.24 -3.13 -6.92
N VAL A 103 -14.21 -1.94 -6.32
CA VAL A 103 -14.56 -1.72 -4.91
C VAL A 103 -15.60 -0.59 -4.82
N PRO A 104 -16.69 -0.77 -4.06
CA PRO A 104 -17.64 0.32 -3.81
C PRO A 104 -16.95 1.50 -3.14
N ILE A 105 -17.24 2.71 -3.61
CA ILE A 105 -16.61 3.94 -3.08
C ILE A 105 -16.89 4.17 -1.58
N ASP A 106 -18.02 3.66 -1.10
CA ASP A 106 -18.46 3.76 0.30
C ASP A 106 -17.68 2.81 1.23
N ASP A 107 -17.02 1.78 0.67
CA ASP A 107 -16.18 0.83 1.42
C ASP A 107 -14.72 1.26 1.52
N VAL A 108 -14.41 2.47 1.04
CA VAL A 108 -13.05 3.01 0.96
C VAL A 108 -12.92 4.25 1.85
N ASP A 109 -12.02 4.17 2.82
CA ASP A 109 -11.67 5.28 3.71
C ASP A 109 -10.37 5.95 3.27
N GLU A 110 -10.30 7.27 3.39
CA GLU A 110 -9.00 7.96 3.40
C GLU A 110 -8.35 7.76 4.77
N VAL A 111 -7.19 7.11 4.77
CA VAL A 111 -6.46 6.75 6.00
C VAL A 111 -5.25 7.63 6.26
N GLY A 112 -4.84 8.45 5.30
CA GLY A 112 -3.78 9.42 5.52
C GLY A 112 -3.31 10.16 4.28
N ARG A 113 -2.34 11.05 4.48
CA ARG A 113 -1.63 11.75 3.39
C ARG A 113 -0.13 11.76 3.66
N LEU A 114 0.64 11.46 2.61
CA LEU A 114 2.08 11.48 2.64
C LEU A 114 2.63 12.44 1.58
N TRP A 115 3.58 13.29 1.96
CA TRP A 115 4.32 14.15 1.03
C TRP A 115 5.72 13.61 0.84
N PHE A 116 6.04 13.18 -0.38
CA PHE A 116 7.36 12.70 -0.74
C PHE A 116 8.14 13.76 -1.48
N THR A 117 9.41 13.91 -1.11
CA THR A 117 10.40 14.71 -1.83
C THR A 117 11.57 13.81 -2.17
N PHE A 118 12.21 14.04 -3.31
CA PHE A 118 13.32 13.22 -3.77
C PHE A 118 14.57 14.07 -3.97
N ALA A 119 15.72 13.62 -3.49
CA ALA A 119 16.99 14.31 -3.69
C ALA A 119 17.22 14.57 -5.19
N GLY A 120 17.55 15.82 -5.53
CA GLY A 120 17.75 16.25 -6.92
C GLY A 120 16.46 16.48 -7.73
N LYS A 121 15.27 16.42 -7.11
CA LYS A 121 14.00 16.78 -7.74
C LYS A 121 13.32 17.91 -6.98
N GLU A 122 12.78 18.89 -7.72
CA GLU A 122 12.00 19.99 -7.15
C GLU A 122 10.53 19.59 -6.89
N GLU A 123 10.07 18.50 -7.54
CA GLU A 123 8.70 18.02 -7.43
C GLU A 123 8.43 17.36 -6.07
N CYS A 124 7.31 17.75 -5.45
CA CYS A 124 6.72 17.05 -4.33
C CYS A 124 5.56 16.17 -4.81
N MET A 125 5.57 14.90 -4.39
CA MET A 125 4.44 13.99 -4.59
C MET A 125 3.56 14.00 -3.35
N GLU A 126 2.34 14.48 -3.48
CA GLU A 126 1.30 14.36 -2.44
C GLU A 126 0.49 13.09 -2.71
N VAL A 127 0.64 12.09 -1.84
CA VAL A 127 -0.03 10.79 -1.96
C VAL A 127 -1.19 10.73 -0.96
N HIS A 128 -2.40 10.54 -1.49
CA HIS A 128 -3.61 10.27 -0.72
C HIS A 128 -3.69 8.77 -0.47
N LEU A 129 -3.67 8.37 0.80
CA LEU A 129 -3.73 6.96 1.21
C LEU A 129 -5.18 6.57 1.44
N PHE A 130 -5.64 5.57 0.71
CA PHE A 130 -6.96 4.98 0.83
C PHE A 130 -6.87 3.52 1.29
N MET A 131 -7.91 3.05 1.97
CA MET A 131 -7.99 1.67 2.42
C MET A 131 -9.41 1.13 2.30
N CYS A 132 -9.53 -0.03 1.67
CA CYS A 132 -10.70 -0.89 1.80
C CYS A 132 -10.40 -1.95 2.86
N ARG A 133 -11.03 -1.84 4.03
CA ARG A 133 -10.71 -2.68 5.20
C ARG A 133 -11.32 -4.08 5.14
N ASN A 134 -12.40 -4.25 4.39
CA ASN A 134 -13.16 -5.49 4.35
C ASN A 134 -13.68 -5.77 2.95
N TRP A 135 -12.77 -5.84 1.99
CA TRP A 135 -13.10 -6.26 0.65
C TRP A 135 -13.63 -7.69 0.67
N LYS A 136 -14.59 -8.00 -0.20
CA LYS A 136 -15.13 -9.35 -0.40
C LYS A 136 -15.29 -9.60 -1.91
N PRO A 137 -15.03 -10.83 -2.38
CA PRO A 137 -15.32 -11.17 -3.77
C PRO A 137 -16.83 -11.07 -4.02
N THR A 138 -17.21 -10.41 -5.12
CA THR A 138 -18.62 -10.17 -5.50
C THR A 138 -19.28 -11.40 -6.15
N GLY A 139 -18.55 -12.50 -6.30
CA GLY A 139 -19.02 -13.76 -6.88
C GLY A 139 -18.20 -14.96 -6.40
N THR A 140 -18.62 -16.16 -6.79
CA THR A 140 -18.00 -17.42 -6.37
C THR A 140 -16.90 -17.90 -7.33
N ASP A 141 -16.88 -17.40 -8.56
CA ASP A 141 -15.89 -17.76 -9.57
C ASP A 141 -14.59 -16.95 -9.42
N ASP A 142 -13.57 -17.36 -10.18
CA ASP A 142 -12.25 -16.73 -10.15
C ASP A 142 -12.25 -15.31 -10.77
N SER A 143 -13.31 -14.91 -11.47
CA SER A 143 -13.36 -13.61 -12.13
C SER A 143 -13.48 -12.45 -11.15
N ALA A 144 -13.96 -12.72 -9.93
CA ALA A 144 -14.08 -11.75 -8.84
C ALA A 144 -12.77 -11.49 -8.08
N TRP A 145 -11.67 -12.18 -8.43
CA TRP A 145 -10.38 -12.08 -7.75
C TRP A 145 -9.39 -11.18 -8.53
N PRO A 146 -8.37 -10.60 -7.86
CA PRO A 146 -7.41 -9.74 -8.53
C PRO A 146 -6.62 -10.53 -9.59
N CYS A 147 -6.24 -9.87 -10.68
CA CYS A 147 -5.47 -10.47 -11.77
C CYS A 147 -4.14 -9.74 -12.00
N ASN A 148 -3.19 -10.46 -12.62
CA ASN A 148 -2.00 -9.82 -13.15
C ASN A 148 -2.37 -8.84 -14.27
N THR A 149 -1.66 -7.73 -14.31
CA THR A 149 -1.77 -6.71 -15.36
C THR A 149 -0.39 -6.41 -15.93
N GLU A 150 -0.31 -5.60 -16.97
CA GLU A 150 0.98 -5.14 -17.49
C GLU A 150 1.79 -4.33 -16.47
N GLU A 151 1.12 -3.74 -15.48
CA GLU A 151 1.71 -2.85 -14.49
C GLU A 151 2.09 -3.57 -13.20
N MET A 152 1.24 -4.48 -12.73
CA MET A 152 1.30 -5.04 -11.39
C MET A 152 0.98 -6.54 -11.40
N HIS A 153 1.74 -7.30 -10.62
CA HIS A 153 1.44 -8.71 -10.32
C HIS A 153 0.96 -8.82 -8.86
N PRO A 154 -0.35 -8.90 -8.60
CA PRO A 154 -0.89 -8.93 -7.24
C PRO A 154 -0.54 -10.22 -6.49
N ARG A 155 -0.48 -10.14 -5.15
CA ARG A 155 -0.39 -11.27 -4.24
C ARG A 155 -0.94 -10.91 -2.87
N TRP A 156 -1.60 -11.87 -2.24
CA TRP A 156 -2.09 -11.76 -0.87
C TRP A 156 -0.98 -12.11 0.13
N PHE A 157 -0.84 -11.28 1.16
CA PHE A 157 0.08 -11.48 2.27
C PHE A 157 -0.70 -11.55 3.59
N PRO A 158 -0.46 -12.57 4.43
CA PRO A 158 -1.09 -12.64 5.74
C PRO A 158 -0.59 -11.49 6.63
N VAL A 159 -1.50 -10.85 7.35
CA VAL A 159 -1.20 -9.76 8.29
C VAL A 159 -1.67 -10.03 9.72
N GLY A 160 -2.02 -11.27 10.03
CA GLY A 160 -2.56 -11.64 11.34
C GLY A 160 -4.05 -11.33 11.47
N GLN A 161 -4.52 -11.01 12.68
CA GLN A 161 -5.93 -10.70 12.92
C GLN A 161 -6.11 -9.20 13.15
N MET A 162 -6.80 -8.52 12.24
CA MET A 162 -7.25 -7.15 12.48
C MET A 162 -8.52 -7.18 13.34
N HIS A 163 -8.52 -6.41 14.43
CA HIS A 163 -9.73 -6.20 15.22
C HIS A 163 -10.41 -4.91 14.76
N PRO A 164 -11.73 -4.93 14.50
CA PRO A 164 -12.48 -3.72 14.16
C PRO A 164 -12.58 -2.76 15.36
N ASP A 165 -12.49 -3.29 16.58
CA ASP A 165 -12.54 -2.51 17.82
C ASP A 165 -11.14 -2.08 18.27
N ASN A 166 -10.94 -0.76 18.43
CA ASN A 166 -9.69 -0.15 18.88
C ASN A 166 -9.28 -0.54 20.32
N ASP A 167 -10.20 -1.13 21.09
CA ASP A 167 -9.97 -1.56 22.47
C ASP A 167 -9.29 -2.93 22.59
N ARG A 168 -9.15 -3.68 21.49
CA ARG A 168 -8.44 -4.97 21.47
C ARG A 168 -7.08 -4.79 20.81
N GLN A 169 -6.05 -5.32 21.47
CA GLN A 169 -4.70 -5.32 20.94
C GLN A 169 -4.69 -6.08 19.61
N SER A 170 -4.38 -5.38 18.50
CA SER A 170 -4.35 -5.98 17.17
C SER A 170 -3.40 -7.17 17.16
N GLY A 171 -3.84 -8.33 16.68
CA GLY A 171 -3.00 -9.51 16.45
C GLY A 171 -2.20 -9.37 15.15
N LEU A 172 -1.72 -8.17 14.83
CA LEU A 172 -0.99 -7.88 13.60
C LEU A 172 0.33 -8.66 13.59
N ASP A 173 0.51 -9.45 12.54
CA ASP A 173 1.77 -10.12 12.22
C ASP A 173 2.21 -9.69 10.84
N LEU A 174 3.24 -8.86 10.77
CA LEU A 174 3.77 -8.33 9.50
C LEU A 174 5.02 -9.10 9.03
N SER A 175 5.33 -10.25 9.63
CA SER A 175 6.53 -11.05 9.30
C SER A 175 6.53 -11.55 7.85
N ALA A 176 5.34 -11.76 7.27
CA ALA A 176 5.18 -12.16 5.88
C ALA A 176 5.29 -10.99 4.88
N ILE A 177 5.21 -9.74 5.34
CA ILE A 177 5.27 -8.57 4.46
C ILE A 177 6.69 -8.39 3.94
N PRO A 178 6.91 -8.30 2.60
CA PRO A 178 8.24 -8.30 2.00
C PRO A 178 8.89 -6.92 2.06
N PHE A 179 8.96 -6.29 3.24
CA PHE A 179 9.45 -4.91 3.40
C PHE A 179 10.87 -4.65 2.86
N LYS A 180 11.69 -5.69 2.67
CA LYS A 180 13.02 -5.57 2.00
C LYS A 180 12.90 -5.22 0.52
N HIS A 181 11.76 -5.53 -0.08
CA HIS A 181 11.42 -5.30 -1.49
C HIS A 181 10.26 -4.30 -1.63
N MET A 182 9.96 -3.51 -0.59
CA MET A 182 8.97 -2.43 -0.63
C MET A 182 9.68 -1.07 -0.63
N TRP A 183 8.94 0.04 -0.57
CA TRP A 183 9.58 1.32 -0.29
C TRP A 183 10.09 1.36 1.16
N PRO A 184 11.29 1.92 1.43
CA PRO A 184 11.83 1.90 2.78
C PRO A 184 10.96 2.65 3.81
N ASP A 185 10.23 3.68 3.38
CA ASP A 185 9.31 4.42 4.23
C ASP A 185 8.09 3.60 4.65
N ASP A 186 7.70 2.56 3.89
CA ASP A 186 6.55 1.72 4.23
C ASP A 186 6.71 1.14 5.64
N ARG A 187 7.94 0.80 6.07
CA ARG A 187 8.23 0.33 7.44
C ARG A 187 7.84 1.35 8.53
N ILE A 188 7.87 2.64 8.21
CA ILE A 188 7.58 3.74 9.13
C ILE A 188 6.07 3.84 9.38
N TRP A 189 5.23 3.63 8.35
CA TRP A 189 3.82 4.00 8.41
C TRP A 189 2.82 2.85 8.23
N PHE A 190 3.17 1.73 7.58
CA PHE A 190 2.23 0.61 7.31
C PHE A 190 1.53 0.10 8.57
N HIS A 191 2.33 -0.18 9.61
CA HIS A 191 1.82 -0.74 10.86
C HIS A 191 0.83 0.19 11.57
N ARG A 192 0.92 1.50 11.34
CA ARG A 192 0.01 2.50 11.91
C ARG A 192 -1.37 2.41 11.27
N VAL A 193 -1.43 2.48 9.94
CA VAL A 193 -2.71 2.45 9.20
C VAL A 193 -3.42 1.11 9.30
N LEU A 194 -2.66 0.02 9.38
CA LEU A 194 -3.18 -1.32 9.65
C LEU A 194 -3.70 -1.45 11.08
N ASN A 195 -3.14 -0.71 12.04
CA ASN A 195 -3.67 -0.60 13.40
C ASN A 195 -4.71 0.51 13.57
N ASN A 196 -5.43 0.84 12.50
CA ASN A 196 -6.50 1.86 12.43
C ASN A 196 -6.10 3.33 12.69
N ASP A 197 -4.81 3.63 12.91
CA ASP A 197 -4.36 5.01 12.99
C ASP A 197 -4.61 5.72 11.66
N ARG A 198 -4.90 7.02 11.76
CA ARG A 198 -4.86 7.95 10.63
C ARG A 198 -3.52 8.67 10.63
N ILE A 199 -2.92 8.89 9.46
CA ILE A 199 -1.56 9.45 9.38
C ILE A 199 -1.44 10.69 8.51
N LEU A 200 -0.55 11.59 8.92
CA LEU A 200 0.01 12.64 8.07
C LEU A 200 1.53 12.58 8.17
N GLY A 201 2.21 12.61 7.03
CA GLY A 201 3.66 12.53 7.06
C GLY A 201 4.35 13.17 5.88
N TRP A 202 5.58 13.59 6.11
CA TRP A 202 6.50 14.00 5.05
C TRP A 202 7.71 13.07 5.08
N VAL A 203 8.19 12.69 3.90
CA VAL A 203 9.28 11.75 3.71
C VAL A 203 10.22 12.31 2.66
N HIS A 204 11.51 12.41 3.00
CA HIS A 204 12.56 12.70 2.04
C HIS A 204 13.25 11.42 1.60
N CYS A 205 13.31 11.18 0.30
CA CYS A 205 13.91 10.01 -0.32
C CYS A 205 15.22 10.42 -1.01
N ALA A 206 16.32 9.74 -0.71
CA ALA A 206 17.60 9.91 -1.40
C ALA A 206 18.06 8.58 -2.02
N PRO A 207 18.69 8.57 -3.21
CA PRO A 207 19.35 7.37 -3.72
C PRO A 207 20.41 6.90 -2.73
N LEU A 208 20.49 5.60 -2.49
CA LEU A 208 21.53 5.06 -1.62
C LEU A 208 22.91 5.27 -2.28
N SER A 209 23.82 5.99 -1.61
CA SER A 209 25.18 6.17 -2.12
C SER A 209 25.90 4.82 -2.08
N SER A 210 26.17 4.23 -3.25
CA SER A 210 26.93 2.98 -3.33
C SER A 210 28.40 3.24 -2.97
N THR A 211 28.81 2.93 -1.74
CA THR A 211 30.25 2.86 -1.40
C THR A 211 30.73 1.50 -0.94
N ASP A 212 29.87 0.48 -0.87
CA ASP A 212 30.32 -0.88 -0.55
C ASP A 212 30.15 -1.84 -1.74
N PRO A 213 31.22 -2.56 -2.15
CA PRO A 213 31.10 -3.61 -3.14
C PRO A 213 30.20 -4.73 -2.59
N VAL A 214 29.04 -4.92 -3.22
CA VAL A 214 28.09 -5.98 -2.88
C VAL A 214 28.80 -7.33 -2.94
N GLN A 215 28.89 -8.04 -1.82
CA GLN A 215 29.27 -9.45 -1.83
C GLN A 215 28.21 -10.24 -2.62
N SER A 216 28.62 -10.75 -3.77
CA SER A 216 27.86 -11.55 -4.75
C SER A 216 27.30 -12.90 -4.21
N GLY A 217 27.25 -13.12 -2.90
CA GLY A 217 26.99 -14.44 -2.30
C GLY A 217 25.55 -14.74 -1.87
N LEU A 218 24.61 -13.77 -1.87
CA LEU A 218 23.27 -13.93 -1.28
C LEU A 218 22.10 -13.60 -2.24
N ILE A 219 22.38 -13.43 -3.53
CA ILE A 219 21.41 -12.93 -4.54
C ILE A 219 20.35 -14.01 -4.93
N GLY A 220 20.58 -15.27 -4.59
CA GLY A 220 19.76 -16.41 -5.07
C GLY A 220 18.28 -16.40 -4.66
N ASP A 221 17.96 -15.86 -3.48
CA ASP A 221 16.59 -15.90 -2.95
C ASP A 221 15.79 -14.62 -3.23
N SER A 222 16.46 -13.47 -3.34
CA SER A 222 15.82 -12.16 -3.56
C SER A 222 15.24 -12.02 -4.97
N MET A 223 15.87 -12.67 -5.97
CA MET A 223 15.42 -12.64 -7.36
C MET A 223 14.06 -13.34 -7.54
N LYS A 224 13.75 -14.37 -6.75
CA LYS A 224 12.45 -15.07 -6.85
C LYS A 224 11.30 -14.21 -6.33
N GLU A 225 11.53 -13.43 -5.27
CA GLU A 225 10.50 -12.57 -4.66
C GLU A 225 10.18 -11.30 -5.47
N THR A 226 11.07 -10.94 -6.41
CA THR A 226 10.98 -9.75 -7.26
C THR A 226 10.78 -10.12 -8.73
N ASN A 227 10.52 -11.39 -9.05
CA ASN A 227 10.47 -11.90 -10.43
C ASN A 227 11.73 -11.54 -11.27
N GLY A 228 12.89 -11.44 -10.62
CA GLY A 228 14.16 -11.09 -11.23
C GLY A 228 14.34 -9.59 -11.51
N LEU A 229 13.43 -8.74 -11.04
CA LEU A 229 13.49 -7.30 -11.24
C LEU A 229 14.45 -6.64 -10.26
N THR A 230 15.35 -5.81 -10.80
CA THR A 230 16.23 -4.96 -9.98
C THR A 230 15.43 -3.83 -9.34
N ILE A 231 15.72 -3.57 -8.06
CA ILE A 231 15.16 -2.46 -7.30
C ILE A 231 16.19 -1.32 -7.25
N ASP A 232 15.79 -0.12 -7.64
CA ASP A 232 16.61 1.08 -7.44
C ASP A 232 16.75 1.34 -5.94
N PRO A 233 17.97 1.45 -5.38
CA PRO A 233 18.14 1.59 -3.94
C PRO A 233 17.87 3.04 -3.49
N PHE A 234 16.98 3.19 -2.51
CA PHE A 234 16.66 4.46 -1.86
C PHE A 234 16.80 4.32 -0.34
N GLU A 235 17.10 5.42 0.32
CA GLU A 235 17.07 5.59 1.77
C GLU A 235 16.18 6.77 2.17
N ILE A 236 15.81 6.82 3.45
CA ILE A 236 14.97 7.86 4.05
C ILE A 236 15.81 8.63 5.08
N PRO A 237 16.62 9.62 4.64
CA PRO A 237 17.47 10.40 5.56
C PRO A 237 16.66 11.31 6.50
N ALA A 238 15.43 11.66 6.14
CA ALA A 238 14.57 12.50 6.96
C ALA A 238 13.09 12.16 6.74
N TYR A 239 12.32 12.18 7.82
CA TYR A 239 10.87 12.08 7.77
C TYR A 239 10.23 12.75 8.99
N GLN A 240 8.95 13.06 8.88
CA GLN A 240 8.08 13.44 9.98
C GLN A 240 6.77 12.69 9.83
N LEU A 241 6.28 12.06 10.89
CA LEU A 241 5.01 11.34 10.90
C LEU A 241 4.17 11.77 12.11
N GLN A 242 2.89 12.06 11.87
CA GLN A 242 1.88 12.31 12.89
C GLN A 242 0.81 11.24 12.77
N CYS A 243 0.46 10.61 13.89
CA CYS A 243 -0.60 9.61 13.98
C CYS A 243 -1.77 10.16 14.80
N PHE A 244 -2.97 9.80 14.39
CA PHE A 244 -4.21 10.18 15.05
C PHE A 244 -5.07 8.93 15.26
N PRO A 245 -5.83 8.86 16.35
CA PRO A 245 -6.83 7.80 16.51
C PRO A 245 -7.92 7.92 15.43
N PRO A 246 -8.59 6.81 15.07
CA PRO A 246 -9.55 6.77 13.96
C PRO A 246 -10.72 7.77 14.10
N ASP A 247 -11.19 8.02 15.32
CA ASP A 247 -12.30 8.96 15.59
C ASP A 247 -11.88 10.43 15.66
N SER A 248 -10.62 10.75 15.34
CA SER A 248 -10.13 12.12 15.43
C SER A 248 -10.76 13.02 14.35
N GLU A 249 -11.55 14.02 14.78
CA GLU A 249 -12.08 15.06 13.90
C GLU A 249 -10.98 15.87 13.17
N LYS A 250 -9.70 15.72 13.54
CA LYS A 250 -8.59 16.34 12.81
C LYS A 250 -8.47 15.82 11.37
N VAL A 251 -9.05 14.66 11.06
CA VAL A 251 -9.18 14.13 9.70
C VAL A 251 -10.33 14.80 8.94
N LYS A 252 -11.30 15.46 9.60
CA LYS A 252 -12.30 16.31 8.89
C LYS A 252 -11.67 17.56 8.26
N ILE A 253 -10.45 17.93 8.66
CA ILE A 253 -9.63 18.93 7.95
C ILE A 253 -9.16 18.36 6.58
N LEU A 254 -9.19 17.03 6.39
CA LEU A 254 -8.83 16.37 5.13
C LEU A 254 -10.00 16.30 4.14
N THR A 255 -11.25 16.28 4.60
CA THR A 255 -12.44 16.18 3.72
C THR A 255 -13.01 17.52 3.25
N ASN A 256 -12.78 18.61 3.97
CA ASN A 256 -13.53 19.87 3.76
C ASN A 256 -12.89 20.89 2.81
N ASP A 257 -11.72 20.60 2.23
CA ASP A 257 -11.03 21.52 1.31
C ASP A 257 -10.98 21.01 -0.15
N CYS A 258 -11.92 20.15 -0.54
CA CYS A 258 -12.12 19.76 -1.94
C CYS A 258 -13.36 20.44 -2.55
N VAL A 259 -13.33 21.77 -2.67
CA VAL A 259 -13.78 22.56 -3.84
C VAL A 259 -12.94 23.82 -3.94
#